data_AF-A0A3D8VP57-F1
#
_entry.id   AF-A0A3D8VP57-F1
#
_cell.length_a   1.000
_cell.length_b   1.000
_cell.length_c   1.000
_cell.angle_alpha   90.00
_cell.angle_beta   90.00
_cell.angle_gamma   90.00
#
_symmetry.space_group_name_H-M   'P 1'
#
loop_
_entity.id
_entity.type
_entity.pdbx_description
1 polymer ?
#
loop_
_entity_poly.entity_id
_entity_poly.type
_entity_poly.pdbx_seq_one_letter_code
_entity_poly.pdbx_strand_id
1 'polypeptide(L)'
;MMEEIKDREPHLHSFVPLNEWGGTAFRSEERLKSRNLTMLIRESLHPHLEEGEVAVAGMSLYAQSPISGLTILHELVQEYETKHHLSRTEAAKEFFCHYIQKVLPGYMTMMVKYGVALEGHLQNSLPVFKNGRLTRFFFRDWGGARVYAERLRNQGISPKFAADSVSVTNDRSQVHNKLYYTVFQNHLGEIIRQLVTYSGLPEETFWMEVKRVVKEELDRLSLVDDLAVQVAEDRTFLFQPTVMHKSLTQMRLSNSKGDAYTEVPNPLA
;
A
#
# COMPACT_ATOMS: atom_id res chain seq x y z
N MET A 1 14.23 6.46 10.81
CA MET A 1 13.91 6.14 9.41
C MET A 1 12.61 6.82 8.98
N MET A 2 11.45 6.42 9.49
CA MET A 2 10.18 6.97 8.98
C MET A 2 9.92 8.43 9.32
N GLU A 3 10.26 8.87 10.53
CA GLU A 3 10.19 10.30 10.90
C GLU A 3 11.06 11.13 9.95
N GLU A 4 12.32 10.72 9.75
CA GLU A 4 13.25 11.38 8.83
C GLU A 4 12.76 11.40 7.38
N ILE A 5 12.13 10.32 6.89
CA ILE A 5 11.49 10.28 5.57
C ILE A 5 10.32 11.27 5.53
N LYS A 6 9.47 11.30 6.55
CA LYS A 6 8.30 12.19 6.62
C LYS A 6 8.72 13.66 6.58
N ASP A 7 9.79 14.03 7.28
CA ASP A 7 10.32 15.39 7.29
C ASP A 7 10.87 15.80 5.92
N ARG A 8 11.45 14.85 5.17
CA ARG A 8 11.96 15.07 3.81
C ARG A 8 10.87 15.06 2.74
N GLU A 9 9.72 14.45 3.03
CA GLU A 9 8.61 14.29 2.09
C GLU A 9 7.30 14.95 2.59
N PRO A 10 7.26 16.29 2.77
CA PRO A 10 6.10 16.98 3.35
C PRO A 10 4.81 16.82 2.52
N HIS A 11 4.95 16.57 1.21
CA HIS A 11 3.82 16.29 0.33
C HIS A 11 3.08 14.99 0.69
N LEU A 12 3.71 14.06 1.42
CA LEU A 12 3.13 12.81 1.90
C LEU A 12 2.43 12.93 3.27
N HIS A 13 2.10 14.14 3.73
CA HIS A 13 1.48 14.38 5.04
C HIS A 13 0.24 13.53 5.35
N SER A 14 -0.53 13.12 4.32
CA SER A 14 -1.71 12.26 4.50
C SER A 14 -1.43 10.75 4.43
N PHE A 15 -0.18 10.32 4.19
CA PHE A 15 0.25 8.93 4.15
C PHE A 15 1.07 8.63 5.41
N VAL A 16 0.41 8.09 6.43
CA VAL A 16 0.91 8.16 7.82
C VAL A 16 1.23 6.76 8.37
N PRO A 17 2.46 6.52 8.85
CA PRO A 17 2.76 5.27 9.53
C PRO A 17 2.09 5.23 10.92
N LEU A 18 1.56 4.07 11.31
CA LEU A 18 1.39 3.74 12.72
C LEU A 18 2.71 3.14 13.23
N ASN A 19 3.42 3.92 14.05
CA ASN A 19 4.77 3.56 14.47
C ASN A 19 4.76 2.36 15.42
N GLU A 20 5.76 1.49 15.29
CA GLU A 20 6.04 0.44 16.27
C GLU A 20 7.05 0.99 17.28
N TRP A 21 6.55 1.42 18.44
CA TRP A 21 7.35 2.10 19.47
C TRP A 21 8.40 1.20 20.10
N GLY A 22 8.14 -0.10 20.13
CA GLY A 22 9.09 -1.06 20.65
C GLY A 22 8.55 -2.47 20.64
N GLY A 23 9.47 -3.42 20.79
CA GLY A 23 9.14 -4.83 20.94
C GLY A 23 10.06 -5.48 21.96
N THR A 24 9.60 -6.59 22.53
CA THR A 24 10.37 -7.43 23.44
C THR A 24 10.21 -8.89 23.04
N ALA A 25 11.23 -9.69 23.34
CA ALA A 25 11.25 -11.12 23.13
C ALA A 25 11.75 -11.80 24.40
N PHE A 26 11.19 -12.96 24.71
CA PHE A 26 11.69 -13.77 25.81
C PHE A 26 13.15 -14.15 25.57
N ARG A 27 14.01 -13.90 26.56
CA ARG A 27 15.43 -14.24 26.47
C ARG A 27 15.62 -15.72 26.78
N SER A 28 16.07 -16.48 25.78
CA SER A 28 16.33 -17.92 25.87
C SER A 28 17.47 -18.29 24.93
N GLU A 29 18.29 -19.26 25.31
CA GLU A 29 19.30 -19.86 24.42
C GLU A 29 18.64 -20.66 23.28
N GLU A 30 17.46 -21.23 23.54
CA GLU A 30 16.64 -21.84 22.49
C GLU A 30 15.93 -20.76 21.66
N ARG A 31 16.34 -20.62 20.40
CA ARG A 31 15.80 -19.64 19.44
C ARG A 31 14.28 -19.69 19.30
N LEU A 32 13.68 -20.88 19.28
CA LEU A 32 12.22 -21.02 19.11
C LEU A 32 11.44 -20.47 20.31
N LYS A 33 11.94 -20.64 21.54
CA LYS A 33 11.31 -20.05 22.73
C LYS A 33 11.33 -18.53 22.66
N SER A 34 12.45 -17.95 22.23
CA SER A 34 12.56 -16.50 22.05
C SER A 34 11.63 -15.97 20.97
N ARG A 35 11.51 -16.68 19.84
CA ARG A 35 10.62 -16.30 18.73
C ARG A 35 9.13 -16.42 19.04
N ASN A 36 8.73 -17.44 19.82
CA ASN A 36 7.32 -17.73 20.09
C ASN A 36 6.74 -16.92 21.25
N LEU A 37 7.57 -16.25 22.05
CA LEU A 37 7.12 -15.36 23.13
C LEU A 37 7.66 -13.95 22.87
N THR A 38 7.00 -13.26 21.93
CA THR A 38 7.33 -11.90 21.51
C THR A 38 6.12 -10.97 21.69
N MET A 39 6.41 -9.71 21.92
CA MET A 39 5.40 -8.64 22.03
C MET A 39 5.88 -7.43 21.26
N LEU A 40 4.95 -6.72 20.64
CA LEU A 40 5.17 -5.48 19.91
C LEU A 40 4.14 -4.46 20.37
N ILE A 41 4.58 -3.24 20.67
CA ILE A 41 3.72 -2.10 20.97
C ILE A 41 3.66 -1.23 19.73
N ARG A 42 2.44 -1.01 19.24
CA ARG A 42 2.17 -0.13 18.10
C ARG A 42 1.35 1.07 18.57
N GLU A 43 1.66 2.20 17.99
CA GLU A 43 0.91 3.45 18.11
C GLU A 43 -0.58 3.23 17.82
N SER A 44 -1.42 3.89 18.62
CA SER A 44 -2.86 3.94 18.41
C SER A 44 -3.20 4.98 17.34
N LEU A 45 -4.17 4.67 16.49
CA LEU A 45 -4.68 5.62 15.50
C LEU A 45 -5.62 6.67 16.12
N HIS A 46 -6.23 6.38 17.27
CA HIS A 46 -7.27 7.23 17.87
C HIS A 46 -6.85 8.68 18.14
N PRO A 47 -5.65 8.97 18.67
CA PRO A 47 -5.21 10.35 18.89
C PRO A 47 -5.05 11.17 17.61
N HIS A 48 -5.01 10.51 16.44
CA HIS A 48 -4.88 11.16 15.15
C HIS A 48 -6.21 11.46 14.47
N LEU A 49 -7.34 10.99 15.02
CA LEU A 49 -8.67 11.22 14.45
C LEU A 49 -9.26 12.56 14.92
N GLU A 50 -9.89 13.28 13.99
CA GLU A 50 -10.66 14.48 14.26
C GLU A 50 -12.15 14.17 14.36
N GLU A 51 -12.92 15.14 14.87
CA GLU A 51 -14.38 15.03 14.98
C GLU A 51 -15.03 14.79 13.60
N GLY A 52 -15.96 13.83 13.57
CA GLY A 52 -16.67 13.41 12.36
C GLY A 52 -15.85 12.55 11.39
N GLU A 53 -14.66 12.07 11.78
CA GLU A 53 -13.87 11.17 10.96
C GLU A 53 -14.05 9.72 11.34
N VAL A 54 -14.03 8.84 10.33
CA VAL A 54 -14.18 7.40 10.50
C VAL A 54 -12.98 6.69 9.91
N ALA A 55 -12.22 6.00 10.75
CA ALA A 55 -11.19 5.07 10.32
C ALA A 55 -11.79 3.71 9.99
N VAL A 56 -11.43 3.17 8.83
CA VAL A 56 -11.93 1.87 8.36
C VAL A 56 -10.73 0.93 8.21
N ALA A 57 -10.84 -0.31 8.69
CA ALA A 57 -9.87 -1.34 8.33
C ALA A 57 -10.01 -1.62 6.83
N GLY A 58 -8.96 -1.48 6.02
CA GLY A 58 -9.09 -1.57 4.57
C GLY A 58 -9.78 -2.85 4.09
N MET A 59 -9.55 -3.97 4.78
CA MET A 59 -10.21 -5.26 4.52
C MET A 59 -11.74 -5.25 4.70
N SER A 60 -12.30 -4.32 5.48
CA SER A 60 -13.74 -4.19 5.67
C SER A 60 -14.41 -3.31 4.62
N LEU A 61 -13.65 -2.68 3.71
CA LEU A 61 -14.24 -1.87 2.63
C LEU A 61 -15.20 -2.67 1.76
N TYR A 62 -14.93 -3.96 1.53
CA TYR A 62 -15.81 -4.85 0.77
C TYR A 62 -16.72 -5.73 1.65
N ALA A 63 -16.75 -5.49 2.96
CA ALA A 63 -17.71 -6.16 3.85
C ALA A 63 -19.10 -5.55 3.66
N GLN A 64 -20.14 -6.39 3.74
CA GLN A 64 -21.52 -5.92 3.70
C GLN A 64 -21.90 -5.24 5.02
N SER A 65 -22.43 -4.04 4.92
CA SER A 65 -23.04 -3.30 6.01
C SER A 65 -24.35 -3.99 6.41
N PRO A 66 -24.56 -4.29 7.71
CA PRO A 66 -25.82 -4.83 8.19
C PRO A 66 -26.95 -3.79 8.18
N ILE A 67 -26.64 -2.51 7.94
CA ILE A 67 -27.60 -1.41 7.96
C ILE A 67 -28.17 -1.16 6.55
N SER A 68 -27.31 -0.95 5.56
CA SER A 68 -27.73 -0.66 4.18
C SER A 68 -27.83 -1.89 3.28
N GLY A 69 -27.16 -2.99 3.64
CA GLY A 69 -26.95 -4.14 2.75
C GLY A 69 -25.93 -3.92 1.64
N LEU A 70 -25.38 -2.71 1.50
CA LEU A 70 -24.29 -2.38 0.59
C LEU A 70 -22.94 -2.72 1.21
N THR A 71 -21.86 -2.72 0.42
CA THR A 71 -20.52 -2.76 1.00
C THR A 71 -20.16 -1.41 1.65
N ILE A 72 -19.26 -1.41 2.64
CA ILE A 72 -18.78 -0.17 3.26
C ILE A 72 -18.21 0.80 2.22
N LEU A 73 -17.50 0.30 1.20
CA LEU A 73 -16.98 1.10 0.10
C LEU A 73 -18.12 1.76 -0.71
N HIS A 74 -19.20 1.05 -0.97
CA HIS A 74 -20.36 1.62 -1.67
C HIS A 74 -21.05 2.69 -0.83
N GLU A 75 -21.18 2.51 0.48
CA GLU A 75 -21.71 3.55 1.38
C GLU A 75 -20.84 4.81 1.35
N LEU A 76 -19.51 4.66 1.36
CA LEU A 76 -18.57 5.79 1.26
C LEU A 76 -18.69 6.52 -0.09
N VAL A 77 -18.87 5.78 -1.19
CA VAL A 77 -19.11 6.38 -2.51
C VAL A 77 -20.47 7.07 -2.56
N GLN A 78 -21.52 6.53 -1.94
CA GLN A 78 -22.84 7.19 -1.83
C GLN A 78 -22.78 8.48 -1.02
N GLU A 79 -22.00 8.48 0.06
CA GLU A 79 -21.76 9.69 0.85
C GLU A 79 -21.04 10.75 0.01
N TYR A 80 -20.01 10.34 -0.76
CA TYR A 80 -19.31 11.22 -1.71
C TYR A 80 -20.25 11.75 -2.80
N GLU A 81 -21.07 10.88 -3.40
CA GLU A 81 -22.09 11.20 -4.42
C GLU A 81 -23.05 12.27 -3.91
N THR A 82 -23.61 12.06 -2.72
CA THR A 82 -24.57 12.96 -2.09
C THR A 82 -23.93 14.31 -1.75
N LYS A 83 -22.71 14.29 -1.21
CA LYS A 83 -22.00 15.50 -0.78
C LYS A 83 -21.60 16.40 -1.94
N HIS A 84 -21.27 15.80 -3.09
CA HIS A 84 -20.77 16.49 -4.28
C HIS A 84 -21.82 16.67 -5.38
N HIS A 85 -23.04 16.18 -5.19
CA HIS A 85 -24.14 16.24 -6.17
C HIS A 85 -23.77 15.63 -7.53
N LEU A 86 -23.12 14.47 -7.49
CA LEU A 86 -22.64 13.74 -8.67
C LEU A 86 -23.62 12.62 -9.05
N SER A 87 -23.56 12.15 -10.29
CA SER A 87 -24.13 10.84 -10.62
C SER A 87 -23.29 9.71 -9.99
N ARG A 88 -23.88 8.52 -9.84
CA ARG A 88 -23.19 7.33 -9.32
C ARG A 88 -21.86 7.04 -10.03
N THR A 89 -21.83 7.13 -11.36
CA THR A 89 -20.64 6.84 -12.17
C THR A 89 -19.55 7.89 -11.97
N GLU A 90 -19.92 9.17 -11.96
CA GLU A 90 -19.00 10.27 -11.64
C GLU A 90 -18.45 10.14 -10.23
N ALA A 91 -19.31 9.88 -9.23
CA ALA A 91 -18.91 9.70 -7.85
C ALA A 91 -17.93 8.54 -7.68
N ALA A 92 -18.19 7.38 -8.29
CA ALA A 92 -17.28 6.23 -8.22
C ALA A 92 -15.90 6.54 -8.81
N LYS A 93 -15.86 7.23 -9.96
CA LYS A 93 -14.61 7.63 -10.60
C LYS A 93 -13.86 8.67 -9.76
N GLU A 94 -14.52 9.73 -9.34
CA GLU A 94 -13.89 10.82 -8.57
C GLU A 94 -13.43 10.37 -7.18
N PHE A 95 -14.25 9.57 -6.48
CA PHE A 95 -13.86 8.96 -5.21
C PHE A 95 -12.56 8.17 -5.38
N PHE A 96 -12.49 7.33 -6.42
CA PHE A 96 -11.31 6.51 -6.69
C PHE A 96 -10.09 7.35 -7.04
N CYS A 97 -10.23 8.34 -7.92
CA CYS A 97 -9.16 9.28 -8.27
C CYS A 97 -8.61 9.99 -7.02
N HIS A 98 -9.49 10.51 -6.17
CA HIS A 98 -9.11 11.15 -4.90
C HIS A 98 -8.40 10.17 -3.96
N TYR A 99 -8.86 8.92 -3.88
CA TYR A 99 -8.23 7.87 -3.09
C TYR A 99 -6.79 7.59 -3.57
N ILE A 100 -6.61 7.27 -4.85
CA ILE A 100 -5.29 6.88 -5.38
C ILE A 100 -4.29 8.04 -5.38
N GLN A 101 -4.74 9.28 -5.57
CA GLN A 101 -3.89 10.47 -5.49
C GLN A 101 -3.29 10.69 -4.10
N LYS A 102 -3.96 10.22 -3.04
CA LYS A 102 -3.45 10.30 -1.67
C LYS A 102 -2.61 9.09 -1.26
N VAL A 103 -2.84 7.94 -1.89
CA VAL A 103 -2.25 6.65 -1.46
C VAL A 103 -1.03 6.27 -2.28
N LEU A 104 -1.09 6.37 -3.61
CA LEU A 104 -0.02 5.91 -4.49
C LEU A 104 1.29 6.70 -4.34
N PRO A 105 1.30 8.04 -4.20
CA PRO A 105 2.55 8.77 -4.05
C PRO A 105 3.41 8.29 -2.88
N GLY A 106 2.78 7.93 -1.76
CA GLY A 106 3.47 7.39 -0.59
C GLY A 106 4.19 6.07 -0.90
N TYR A 107 3.46 5.10 -1.46
CA TYR A 107 4.05 3.82 -1.85
C TYR A 107 5.15 3.95 -2.91
N MET A 108 4.92 4.80 -3.91
CA MET A 108 5.85 5.03 -5.02
C MET A 108 7.13 5.72 -4.55
N THR A 109 7.02 6.79 -3.76
CA THR A 109 8.19 7.46 -3.17
C THR A 109 9.00 6.51 -2.30
N MET A 110 8.34 5.71 -1.44
CA MET A 110 9.01 4.73 -0.58
C MET A 110 9.79 3.69 -1.40
N MET A 111 9.19 3.13 -2.46
CA MET A 111 9.88 2.16 -3.30
C MET A 111 11.00 2.80 -4.11
N VAL A 112 10.68 3.86 -4.87
CA VAL A 112 11.60 4.44 -5.87
C VAL A 112 12.78 5.11 -5.20
N LYS A 113 12.53 6.07 -4.30
CA LYS A 113 13.58 6.88 -3.67
C LYS A 113 14.28 6.16 -2.52
N TYR A 114 13.53 5.38 -1.74
CA TYR A 114 14.04 4.77 -0.52
C TYR A 114 14.27 3.27 -0.63
N GLY A 115 13.85 2.60 -1.71
CA GLY A 115 14.00 1.14 -1.84
C GLY A 115 13.17 0.34 -0.85
N VAL A 116 12.09 0.91 -0.32
CA VAL A 116 11.21 0.30 0.67
C VAL A 116 9.86 -0.01 0.03
N ALA A 117 9.59 -1.30 -0.20
CA ALA A 117 8.26 -1.77 -0.53
C ALA A 117 7.51 -2.13 0.76
N LEU A 118 6.57 -1.27 1.14
CA LEU A 118 5.62 -1.52 2.21
C LEU A 118 4.65 -2.63 1.80
N GLU A 119 4.22 -3.46 2.75
CA GLU A 119 3.19 -4.48 2.51
C GLU A 119 1.80 -3.85 2.52
N GLY A 120 1.48 -3.13 1.45
CA GLY A 120 0.32 -2.23 1.34
C GLY A 120 -1.03 -2.90 1.06
N HIS A 121 -1.19 -4.16 1.44
CA HIS A 121 -2.46 -4.88 1.28
C HIS A 121 -3.55 -4.33 2.22
N LEU A 122 -4.82 -4.66 1.95
CA LEU A 122 -5.96 -4.06 2.66
C LEU A 122 -5.98 -4.31 4.18
N GLN A 123 -5.36 -5.40 4.67
CA GLN A 123 -5.22 -5.66 6.11
C GLN A 123 -4.23 -4.72 6.82
N ASN A 124 -3.29 -4.13 6.08
CA ASN A 124 -2.29 -3.17 6.58
C ASN A 124 -2.65 -1.73 6.24
N SER A 125 -3.80 -1.51 5.61
CA SER A 125 -4.30 -0.22 5.17
C SER A 125 -5.42 0.24 6.09
N LEU A 126 -5.36 1.49 6.54
CA LEU A 126 -6.32 2.11 7.46
C LEU A 126 -6.72 3.49 6.92
N PRO A 127 -7.53 3.53 5.84
CA PRO A 127 -8.06 4.78 5.32
C PRO A 127 -9.02 5.44 6.32
N VAL A 128 -8.93 6.76 6.41
CA VAL A 128 -9.81 7.61 7.25
C VAL A 128 -10.63 8.51 6.35
N PHE A 129 -11.94 8.49 6.55
CA PHE A 129 -12.89 9.21 5.72
C PHE A 129 -13.64 10.27 6.52
N LYS A 130 -14.01 11.35 5.83
CA LYS A 130 -14.94 12.39 6.30
C LYS A 130 -15.80 12.83 5.14
N ASN A 131 -17.12 12.69 5.24
CA ASN A 131 -18.05 13.01 4.14
C ASN A 131 -17.70 12.27 2.84
N GLY A 132 -17.42 10.97 2.90
CA GLY A 132 -17.00 10.17 1.75
C GLY A 132 -15.60 10.48 1.20
N ARG A 133 -14.88 11.48 1.71
CA ARG A 133 -13.53 11.83 1.24
C ARG A 133 -12.45 11.20 2.10
N LEU A 134 -11.44 10.60 1.48
CA LEU A 134 -10.23 10.15 2.17
C LEU A 134 -9.47 11.38 2.72
N THR A 135 -9.35 11.50 4.03
CA THR A 135 -8.60 12.60 4.67
C THR A 135 -7.15 12.19 4.90
N ARG A 136 -6.96 11.02 5.51
CA ARG A 136 -5.66 10.39 5.80
C ARG A 136 -5.69 8.91 5.45
N PHE A 137 -4.52 8.37 5.17
CA PHE A 137 -4.29 6.96 4.93
C PHE A 137 -3.21 6.49 5.89
N PHE A 138 -3.63 5.71 6.89
CA PHE A 138 -2.68 5.08 7.80
C PHE A 138 -2.24 3.73 7.25
N PHE A 139 -0.99 3.39 7.50
CA PHE A 139 -0.47 2.06 7.22
C PHE A 139 0.27 1.49 8.43
N ARG A 140 0.32 0.17 8.52
CA ARG A 140 0.90 -0.56 9.66
C ARG A 140 1.65 -1.80 9.19
N ASP A 141 2.31 -2.45 10.14
CA ASP A 141 3.06 -3.70 9.99
C ASP A 141 4.34 -3.56 9.15
N TRP A 142 5.46 -3.40 9.86
CA TRP A 142 6.79 -3.28 9.26
C TRP A 142 7.44 -4.62 8.96
N GLY A 143 6.99 -5.71 9.60
CA GLY A 143 7.59 -7.04 9.45
C GLY A 143 7.46 -7.58 8.03
N GLY A 144 6.37 -7.20 7.35
CA GLY A 144 6.05 -7.58 5.99
C GLY A 144 6.83 -6.88 4.87
N ALA A 145 7.51 -5.77 5.19
CA ALA A 145 8.17 -4.93 4.20
C ALA A 145 9.35 -5.62 3.51
N ARG A 146 9.72 -5.12 2.33
CA ARG A 146 10.98 -5.45 1.64
C ARG A 146 11.81 -4.20 1.46
N VAL A 147 13.08 -4.28 1.84
CA VAL A 147 14.00 -3.14 1.88
C VAL A 147 15.27 -3.45 1.10
N TYR A 148 15.44 -2.75 -0.01
CA TYR A 148 16.70 -2.68 -0.75
C TYR A 148 17.55 -1.55 -0.14
N ALA A 149 18.34 -1.91 0.87
CA ALA A 149 19.01 -0.96 1.76
C ALA A 149 20.01 -0.01 1.08
N GLU A 150 20.47 -0.31 -0.13
CA GLU A 150 21.34 0.59 -0.89
C GLU A 150 20.67 1.93 -1.21
N ARG A 151 19.37 1.93 -1.58
CA ARG A 151 18.64 3.19 -1.86
C ARG A 151 18.51 4.05 -0.61
N LEU A 152 18.22 3.46 0.56
CA LEU A 152 18.25 4.17 1.84
C LEU A 152 19.62 4.81 2.11
N ARG A 153 20.72 4.05 1.93
CA ARG A 153 22.08 4.56 2.15
C ARG A 153 22.43 5.71 1.22
N ASN A 154 22.00 5.65 -0.04
CA ASN A 154 22.19 6.74 -1.00
C ASN A 154 21.43 8.01 -0.60
N GLN A 155 20.33 7.87 0.16
CA GLN A 155 19.62 8.99 0.78
C GLN A 155 20.22 9.40 2.15
N GLY A 156 21.36 8.83 2.57
CA GLY A 156 21.98 9.10 3.87
C GLY A 156 21.29 8.44 5.05
N ILE A 157 20.33 7.53 4.81
CA ILE A 157 19.58 6.83 5.86
C ILE A 157 20.15 5.43 6.04
N SER A 158 20.68 5.12 7.22
CA SER A 158 21.28 3.81 7.52
C SER A 158 20.63 3.18 8.76
N PRO A 159 19.44 2.57 8.62
CA PRO A 159 18.79 1.90 9.75
C PRO A 159 19.57 0.64 10.15
N LYS A 160 19.55 0.33 11.45
CA LYS A 160 20.10 -0.92 11.97
C LYS A 160 19.08 -2.04 11.78
N PHE A 161 19.43 -3.05 11.01
CA PHE A 161 18.62 -4.26 10.87
C PHE A 161 19.14 -5.36 11.78
N ALA A 162 18.25 -6.23 12.26
CA ALA A 162 18.66 -7.47 12.90
C ALA A 162 19.43 -8.35 11.90
N ALA A 163 20.42 -9.11 12.37
CA ALA A 163 21.30 -9.93 11.52
C ALA A 163 20.53 -10.90 10.60
N ASP A 164 19.40 -11.43 11.08
CA ASP A 164 18.54 -12.36 10.33
C ASP A 164 17.24 -11.69 9.83
N SER A 165 17.28 -10.38 9.57
CA SER A 165 16.09 -9.66 9.09
C SER A 165 15.62 -10.22 7.75
N VAL A 166 14.42 -10.78 7.73
CA VAL A 166 13.76 -11.28 6.50
C VAL A 166 13.23 -10.15 5.61
N SER A 167 13.29 -8.90 6.10
CA SER A 167 12.80 -7.72 5.38
C SER A 167 13.87 -7.11 4.47
N VAL A 168 15.16 -7.31 4.75
CA VAL A 168 16.25 -6.76 3.92
C VAL A 168 16.53 -7.69 2.75
N THR A 169 16.67 -7.12 1.57
CA THR A 169 16.98 -7.87 0.35
C THR A 169 18.05 -7.16 -0.48
N ASN A 170 18.88 -7.95 -1.17
CA ASN A 170 19.80 -7.47 -2.21
C ASN A 170 19.21 -7.64 -3.62
N ASP A 171 17.97 -8.11 -3.71
CA ASP A 171 17.25 -8.35 -4.95
C ASP A 171 16.10 -7.36 -5.09
N ARG A 172 16.24 -6.46 -6.07
CA ARG A 172 15.26 -5.41 -6.39
C ARG A 172 13.92 -5.99 -6.85
N SER A 173 13.93 -7.15 -7.50
CA SER A 173 12.71 -7.79 -7.97
C SER A 173 11.78 -8.17 -6.81
N GLN A 174 12.32 -8.46 -5.62
CA GLN A 174 11.51 -8.72 -4.43
C GLN A 174 10.82 -7.46 -3.90
N VAL A 175 11.44 -6.29 -4.03
CA VAL A 175 10.81 -5.00 -3.69
C VAL A 175 9.68 -4.71 -4.68
N HIS A 176 9.98 -4.82 -5.97
CA HIS A 176 9.02 -4.63 -7.04
C HIS A 176 7.81 -5.57 -6.91
N ASN A 177 8.04 -6.88 -6.79
CA ASN A 177 6.99 -7.88 -6.64
C ASN A 177 6.17 -7.69 -5.35
N LYS A 178 6.81 -7.29 -4.24
CA LYS A 178 6.11 -7.01 -2.97
C LYS A 178 5.14 -5.84 -3.13
N LEU A 179 5.61 -4.71 -3.68
CA LEU A 179 4.74 -3.57 -3.94
C LEU A 179 3.63 -3.98 -4.89
N TYR A 180 3.98 -4.63 -6.01
CA TYR A 180 3.04 -4.89 -7.08
C TYR A 180 1.88 -5.77 -6.64
N TYR A 181 2.21 -6.88 -5.97
CA TYR A 181 1.23 -7.80 -5.44
C TYR A 181 0.33 -7.15 -4.37
N THR A 182 0.93 -6.43 -3.42
CA THR A 182 0.17 -5.94 -2.25
C THR A 182 -0.66 -4.70 -2.57
N VAL A 183 -0.12 -3.77 -3.36
CA VAL A 183 -0.78 -2.49 -3.67
C VAL A 183 -1.64 -2.59 -4.92
N PHE A 184 -1.10 -3.03 -6.06
CA PHE A 184 -1.90 -3.06 -7.29
C PHE A 184 -2.86 -4.25 -7.31
N GLN A 185 -2.38 -5.48 -7.10
CA GLN A 185 -3.22 -6.67 -7.26
C GLN A 185 -4.20 -6.87 -6.09
N ASN A 186 -3.72 -6.86 -4.84
CA ASN A 186 -4.56 -7.13 -3.68
C ASN A 186 -5.43 -5.93 -3.27
N HIS A 187 -4.82 -4.74 -3.19
CA HIS A 187 -5.50 -3.57 -2.67
C HIS A 187 -6.33 -2.85 -3.74
N LEU A 188 -5.69 -2.27 -4.75
CA LEU A 188 -6.41 -1.52 -5.78
C LEU A 188 -7.28 -2.43 -6.64
N GLY A 189 -6.83 -3.64 -6.98
CA GLY A 189 -7.62 -4.61 -7.73
C GLY A 189 -8.97 -4.91 -7.07
N GLU A 190 -9.01 -5.12 -5.75
CA GLU A 190 -10.27 -5.36 -5.04
C GLU A 190 -11.15 -4.10 -4.97
N ILE A 191 -10.58 -2.92 -4.72
CA ILE A 191 -11.35 -1.66 -4.75
C ILE A 191 -11.96 -1.44 -6.14
N ILE A 192 -11.18 -1.60 -7.22
CA ILE A 192 -11.64 -1.45 -8.59
C ILE A 192 -12.76 -2.44 -8.90
N ARG A 193 -12.61 -3.71 -8.53
CA ARG A 193 -13.64 -4.73 -8.74
C ARG A 193 -14.99 -4.34 -8.09
N GLN A 194 -14.94 -3.78 -6.88
CA GLN A 194 -16.13 -3.32 -6.16
C GLN A 194 -16.75 -2.08 -6.82
N LEU A 195 -15.93 -1.16 -7.31
CA LEU A 195 -16.40 0.06 -8.00
C LEU A 195 -16.99 -0.24 -9.38
N VAL A 196 -16.41 -1.19 -10.13
CA VAL A 196 -16.99 -1.71 -11.38
C VAL A 196 -18.38 -2.29 -11.09
N THR A 197 -18.50 -3.13 -10.06
CA THR A 197 -19.78 -3.71 -9.65
C THR A 197 -20.81 -2.63 -9.26
N TYR A 198 -20.37 -1.57 -8.57
CA TYR A 198 -21.24 -0.49 -8.10
C TYR A 198 -21.73 0.44 -9.22
N SER A 199 -20.80 0.87 -10.06
CA SER A 199 -21.01 1.94 -11.04
C SER A 199 -21.38 1.44 -12.43
N GLY A 200 -21.05 0.19 -12.76
CA GLY A 200 -21.17 -0.34 -14.11
C GLY A 200 -20.11 0.19 -15.09
N LEU A 201 -19.14 0.98 -14.62
CA LEU A 201 -18.04 1.45 -15.46
C LEU A 201 -17.08 0.30 -15.81
N PRO A 202 -16.48 0.30 -17.02
CA PRO A 202 -15.46 -0.68 -17.38
C PRO A 202 -14.23 -0.60 -16.47
N GLU A 203 -13.63 -1.75 -16.15
CA GLU A 203 -12.43 -1.87 -15.31
C GLU A 203 -11.26 -1.00 -15.81
N GLU A 204 -11.06 -0.96 -17.13
CA GLU A 204 -10.10 -0.10 -17.84
C GLU A 204 -10.17 1.37 -17.38
N THR A 205 -11.38 1.87 -17.09
CA THR A 205 -11.60 3.25 -16.64
C THR A 205 -10.80 3.57 -15.38
N PHE A 206 -10.73 2.64 -14.44
CA PHE A 206 -10.03 2.84 -13.18
C PHE A 206 -8.54 2.57 -13.32
N TRP A 207 -8.13 1.54 -14.07
CA TRP A 207 -6.72 1.25 -14.31
C TRP A 207 -6.00 2.34 -15.10
N MET A 208 -6.68 3.01 -16.04
CA MET A 208 -6.14 4.20 -16.70
C MET A 208 -5.81 5.33 -15.71
N GLU A 209 -6.65 5.55 -14.70
CA GLU A 209 -6.38 6.54 -13.66
C GLU A 209 -5.22 6.12 -12.74
N VAL A 210 -5.11 4.82 -12.41
CA VAL A 210 -3.93 4.29 -11.70
C VAL A 210 -2.67 4.53 -12.52
N LYS A 211 -2.67 4.16 -13.81
CA LYS A 211 -1.54 4.35 -14.73
C LYS A 211 -1.15 5.83 -14.83
N ARG A 212 -2.13 6.73 -14.90
CA ARG A 212 -1.91 8.18 -14.91
C ARG A 212 -1.18 8.64 -13.66
N VAL A 213 -1.69 8.29 -12.46
CA VAL A 213 -1.08 8.71 -11.19
C VAL A 213 0.33 8.12 -11.00
N VAL A 214 0.55 6.85 -11.40
CA VAL A 214 1.88 6.24 -11.35
C VAL A 214 2.86 6.97 -12.29
N LYS A 215 2.44 7.34 -13.50
CA LYS A 215 3.27 8.12 -14.44
C LYS A 215 3.61 9.49 -13.88
N GLU A 216 2.61 10.23 -13.39
CA GLU A 216 2.79 11.55 -12.80
C GLU A 216 3.78 11.52 -11.63
N GLU A 217 3.69 10.49 -10.79
CA GLU A 217 4.58 10.34 -9.65
C GLU A 217 6.01 9.95 -10.06
N LEU A 218 6.17 9.06 -11.04
CA LEU A 218 7.49 8.75 -11.62
C LEU A 218 8.10 9.97 -12.32
N ASP A 219 7.30 10.77 -13.02
CA ASP A 219 7.74 12.01 -13.65
C ASP A 219 8.21 13.01 -12.58
N ARG A 220 7.44 13.20 -11.50
CA ARG A 220 7.83 14.03 -10.34
C ARG A 220 9.15 13.56 -9.72
N LEU A 221 9.30 12.25 -9.50
CA LEU A 221 10.52 11.68 -8.92
C LEU A 221 11.73 11.77 -9.86
N SER A 222 11.52 11.82 -11.18
CA SER A 222 12.60 11.99 -12.15
C SER A 222 13.24 13.39 -12.12
N LEU A 223 12.52 14.38 -11.57
CA LEU A 223 13.02 15.75 -11.37
C LEU A 223 13.94 15.87 -10.14
N VAL A 224 14.02 14.84 -9.30
CA VAL A 224 14.92 14.84 -8.14
C VAL A 224 16.29 14.35 -8.60
N ASP A 225 17.32 15.16 -8.31
CA ASP A 225 18.71 14.81 -8.58
C ASP A 225 19.04 13.43 -8.00
N ASP A 226 19.85 12.64 -8.71
CA ASP A 226 20.30 11.29 -8.36
C ASP A 226 19.24 10.16 -8.37
N LEU A 227 17.99 10.42 -8.77
CA LEU A 227 16.96 9.38 -8.90
C LEU A 227 16.74 8.86 -10.32
N ALA A 228 17.33 9.47 -11.35
CA ALA A 228 17.07 9.15 -12.76
C ALA A 228 17.21 7.66 -13.09
N VAL A 229 18.27 7.00 -12.60
CA VAL A 229 18.49 5.55 -12.81
C VAL A 229 17.42 4.72 -12.13
N GLN A 230 17.08 5.04 -10.89
CA GLN A 230 16.09 4.30 -10.09
C GLN A 230 14.69 4.43 -10.70
N VAL A 231 14.34 5.63 -11.15
CA VAL A 231 13.08 5.90 -11.85
C VAL A 231 12.99 5.15 -13.16
N ALA A 232 14.06 5.11 -13.96
CA ALA A 232 14.08 4.38 -15.23
C ALA A 232 13.88 2.86 -15.00
N GLU A 233 14.63 2.28 -14.06
CA GLU A 233 14.51 0.87 -13.67
C GLU A 233 13.08 0.53 -13.21
N ASP A 234 12.54 1.30 -12.27
CA ASP A 234 11.22 1.03 -11.70
C ASP A 234 10.09 1.27 -12.72
N ARG A 235 10.25 2.27 -13.60
CA ARG A 235 9.33 2.52 -14.72
C ARG A 235 9.25 1.33 -15.66
N THR A 236 10.41 0.74 -16.02
CA THR A 236 10.45 -0.45 -16.87
C THR A 236 9.70 -1.60 -16.23
N PHE A 237 9.92 -1.88 -14.93
CA PHE A 237 9.20 -2.95 -14.24
C PHE A 237 7.69 -2.69 -14.18
N LEU A 238 7.27 -1.49 -13.76
CA LEU A 238 5.87 -1.18 -13.50
C LEU A 238 4.99 -1.23 -14.76
N PHE A 239 5.56 -0.96 -15.93
CA PHE A 239 4.85 -0.93 -17.22
C PHE A 239 5.23 -2.09 -18.15
N GLN A 240 5.90 -3.13 -17.65
CA GLN A 240 6.18 -4.32 -18.46
C GLN A 240 4.88 -5.10 -18.76
N PRO A 241 4.80 -5.91 -19.82
CA PRO A 241 3.55 -6.55 -20.26
C PRO A 241 2.90 -7.51 -19.24
N THR A 242 3.71 -8.15 -18.40
CA THR A 242 3.29 -9.18 -17.45
C THR A 242 3.91 -8.99 -16.08
N VAL A 243 3.25 -9.49 -15.04
CA VAL A 243 3.72 -9.39 -13.66
C VAL A 243 3.51 -10.71 -12.92
N MET A 244 4.30 -10.93 -11.88
CA MET A 244 4.18 -12.14 -11.05
C MET A 244 3.09 -11.95 -9.99
N HIS A 245 2.01 -12.73 -10.09
CA HIS A 245 0.98 -12.81 -9.05
C HIS A 245 1.31 -13.94 -8.06
N LYS A 246 1.18 -13.68 -6.76
CA LYS A 246 1.42 -14.70 -5.73
C LYS A 246 0.32 -15.77 -5.74
N SER A 247 0.72 -17.03 -5.87
CA SER A 247 -0.19 -18.18 -6.05
C SER A 247 -0.51 -18.85 -4.72
N LEU A 248 -1.27 -18.17 -3.85
CA LEU A 248 -1.57 -18.61 -2.49
C LEU A 248 -2.20 -20.01 -2.41
N THR A 249 -3.15 -20.31 -3.29
CA THR A 249 -3.80 -21.63 -3.35
C THR A 249 -2.80 -22.73 -3.71
N GLN A 250 -1.95 -22.49 -4.72
CA GLN A 250 -0.90 -23.43 -5.10
C GLN A 250 0.08 -23.67 -3.94
N MET A 251 0.49 -22.63 -3.21
CA MET A 251 1.38 -22.77 -2.05
C MET A 251 0.77 -23.69 -0.98
N ARG A 252 -0.53 -23.56 -0.71
CA ARG A 252 -1.25 -24.42 0.25
C ARG A 252 -1.35 -25.87 -0.22
N LEU A 253 -1.54 -26.10 -1.52
CA LEU A 253 -1.67 -27.44 -2.10
C LEU A 253 -0.32 -28.15 -2.30
N SER A 254 0.76 -27.41 -2.53
CA SER A 254 2.08 -27.96 -2.87
C SER A 254 3.01 -28.18 -1.67
N ASN A 255 2.59 -27.80 -0.45
CA ASN A 255 3.44 -27.79 0.76
C ASN A 255 4.80 -27.08 0.52
N SER A 256 4.81 -26.11 -0.40
CA SER A 256 5.99 -25.35 -0.80
C SER A 256 6.60 -24.65 0.41
N LYS A 257 7.93 -24.77 0.57
CA LYS A 257 8.69 -24.02 1.58
C LYS A 257 8.90 -22.54 1.20
N GLY A 258 8.54 -22.14 -0.01
CA GLY A 258 8.72 -20.79 -0.54
C GLY A 258 7.48 -20.23 -1.22
N ASP A 259 7.58 -18.97 -1.63
CA ASP A 259 6.53 -18.30 -2.39
C ASP A 259 6.43 -18.90 -3.80
N ALA A 260 5.20 -19.21 -4.23
CA ALA A 260 4.91 -19.60 -5.60
C ALA A 260 4.25 -18.43 -6.33
N TYR A 261 4.56 -18.29 -7.62
CA TYR A 261 4.05 -17.21 -8.44
C TYR A 261 3.57 -17.73 -9.80
N THR A 262 2.64 -16.99 -10.39
CA THR A 262 2.15 -17.21 -11.75
C THR A 262 2.20 -15.90 -12.50
N GLU A 263 2.63 -15.94 -13.75
CA GLU A 263 2.67 -14.77 -14.62
C GLU A 263 1.25 -14.39 -15.07
N VAL A 264 0.88 -13.11 -14.96
CA VAL A 264 -0.42 -12.57 -15.37
C VAL A 264 -0.25 -11.29 -16.18
N PRO A 265 -1.23 -10.91 -17.02
CA PRO A 265 -1.22 -9.62 -17.70
C PRO A 265 -1.12 -8.44 -16.73
N ASN A 266 -0.35 -7.42 -17.10
CA ASN A 266 -0.20 -6.21 -16.31
C ASN A 266 -1.23 -5.14 -16.76
N PRO A 267 -2.17 -4.71 -15.88
CA PRO A 267 -3.13 -3.65 -16.23
C PRO A 267 -2.51 -2.27 -16.45
N LEU A 268 -1.24 -2.07 -16.08
CA LEU A 268 -0.50 -0.83 -16.29
C LEU A 268 0.33 -0.83 -17.59
N ALA A 269 0.50 -1.97 -18.27
CA ALA A 269 1.28 -2.06 -19.52
C ALA A 269 0.81 -1.03 -20.56
#